data_AF-A0A953ZEA7-F1
#
_entry.id   AF-A0A953ZEA7-F1
#
_cell.length_a   1.000
_cell.length_b   1.000
_cell.length_c   1.000
_cell.angle_alpha   90.00
_cell.angle_beta   90.00
_cell.angle_gamma   90.00
#
_symmetry.space_group_name_H-M   'P 1'
#
loop_
_entity.id
_entity.type
_entity.pdbx_description
1 polymer ?
#
loop_
_entity_poly.entity_id
_entity_poly.type
_entity_poly.pdbx_seq_one_letter_code
_entity_poly.pdbx_strand_id
1 'polypeptide(L)'
;MSKAILVKGGRVIDPASGHDAVADVVVVGGKFAGVGQFSERDVHKQFSHVIEVQTLDAGNLVVAPGLVDMRAHMGEPGHDSEESIAHGAEVAVRGGFTTVACLPDTEPALDNVAAALFVKRQSEKAGFAEVHPICALTKNREG
;
A
#
# COMPACT_ATOMS: atom_id res chain seq x y z
N MET A 1 -20.84 -0.86 11.36
CA MET A 1 -19.97 -1.49 12.38
C MET A 1 -18.67 -1.85 11.70
N SER A 2 -17.52 -1.59 12.32
CA SER A 2 -16.20 -1.80 11.70
C SER A 2 -15.30 -2.68 12.58
N LYS A 3 -14.25 -3.24 11.97
CA LYS A 3 -13.15 -3.90 12.66
C LYS A 3 -12.03 -2.90 12.93
N ALA A 4 -11.25 -3.15 13.97
CA ALA A 4 -10.03 -2.43 14.27
C ALA A 4 -8.82 -3.37 14.31
N ILE A 5 -7.65 -2.85 13.96
CA ILE A 5 -6.35 -3.49 14.16
C ILE A 5 -5.57 -2.63 15.16
N LEU A 6 -5.06 -3.25 16.22
CA LEU A 6 -4.22 -2.63 17.23
C LEU A 6 -2.82 -3.25 17.13
N VAL A 7 -1.88 -2.51 16.57
CA VAL A 7 -0.46 -2.91 16.51
C VAL A 7 0.23 -2.45 17.78
N LYS A 8 0.82 -3.36 18.55
CA LYS A 8 1.33 -3.12 19.90
C LYS A 8 2.85 -3.08 19.96
N GLY A 9 3.39 -2.11 20.70
CA GLY A 9 4.78 -2.14 21.21
C GLY A 9 5.89 -2.08 20.16
N GLY A 10 5.58 -1.69 18.92
CA GLY A 10 6.57 -1.50 17.87
C GLY A 10 7.29 -0.15 17.97
N ARG A 11 8.48 -0.04 17.38
CA ARG A 11 9.10 1.26 17.13
C ARG A 11 8.39 1.89 15.93
N VAL A 12 7.50 2.84 16.21
CA VAL A 12 6.77 3.57 15.17
C VAL A 12 7.68 4.66 14.63
N ILE A 13 7.90 4.67 13.31
CA ILE A 13 8.71 5.67 12.63
C ILE A 13 7.86 6.31 11.53
N ASP A 14 7.56 7.59 11.68
CA ASP A 14 6.89 8.41 10.68
C ASP A 14 7.63 9.74 10.50
N PRO A 15 8.48 9.86 9.46
CA PRO A 15 9.22 11.08 9.19
C PRO A 15 8.35 12.30 8.91
N ALA A 16 7.13 12.11 8.38
CA ALA A 16 6.26 13.22 8.02
C ALA A 16 5.73 13.96 9.26
N SER A 17 5.43 13.22 10.33
CA SER A 17 5.07 13.79 11.64
C SER A 17 6.27 13.98 12.58
N GLY A 18 7.44 13.46 12.22
CA GLY A 18 8.63 13.44 13.08
C GLY A 18 8.55 12.43 14.23
N HIS A 19 7.65 11.46 14.14
CA HIS A 19 7.47 10.43 15.17
C HIS A 19 8.55 9.35 15.06
N ASP A 20 9.26 9.09 16.15
CA ASP A 20 10.21 7.99 16.29
C ASP A 20 10.25 7.55 17.75
N ALA A 21 9.38 6.60 18.11
CA ALA A 21 9.25 6.12 19.48
C ALA A 21 8.62 4.73 19.52
N VAL A 22 8.78 4.03 20.65
CA VAL A 22 8.00 2.82 20.91
C VAL A 22 6.56 3.22 21.26
N ALA A 23 5.62 2.76 20.45
CA ALA A 23 4.21 3.09 20.57
C ALA A 23 3.32 2.00 19.95
N ASP A 24 2.02 2.14 20.17
CA ASP A 24 0.98 1.38 19.52
C ASP A 24 0.38 2.19 18.36
N VAL A 25 -0.12 1.50 17.34
CA VAL A 25 -0.86 2.10 16.22
C VAL A 25 -2.25 1.47 16.13
N VAL A 26 -3.26 2.31 15.98
CA VAL A 26 -4.66 1.88 15.81
C VAL A 26 -5.10 2.17 14.37
N VAL A 27 -5.67 1.17 13.72
CA VAL A 27 -6.33 1.26 12.42
C VAL A 27 -7.79 0.87 12.59
N VAL A 28 -8.73 1.71 12.18
CA VAL A 28 -10.17 1.43 12.26
C VAL A 28 -10.78 1.50 10.86
N GLY A 29 -11.44 0.42 10.44
CA GLY A 29 -12.07 0.36 9.11
C GLY A 29 -11.11 0.62 7.95
N GLY A 30 -9.87 0.15 8.07
CA GLY A 30 -8.82 0.34 7.06
C GLY A 30 -8.17 1.73 7.04
N LYS A 31 -8.48 2.60 8.02
CA LYS A 31 -7.90 3.94 8.12
C LYS A 31 -7.07 4.10 9.39
N PHE A 32 -5.97 4.82 9.28
CA PHE A 32 -5.19 5.25 10.44
C PHE A 32 -6.08 6.02 11.42
N ALA A 33 -6.08 5.61 12.69
CA ALA A 33 -6.91 6.18 13.73
C ALA A 33 -6.12 6.81 14.87
N GLY A 34 -4.86 6.42 15.07
CA GLY A 34 -3.98 7.06 16.04
C GLY A 34 -2.68 6.31 16.30
N VAL A 35 -1.75 7.00 16.95
CA VAL A 35 -0.49 6.48 17.47
C VAL A 35 -0.33 6.91 18.93
N GLY A 36 0.14 6.03 19.81
CA GLY A 36 0.26 6.32 21.23
C GLY A 36 0.25 5.06 22.09
N GLN A 37 -0.25 5.16 23.32
CA GLN A 37 -0.43 4.01 24.19
C GLN A 37 -1.92 3.64 24.20
N PHE A 38 -2.24 2.41 23.79
CA PHE A 38 -3.62 1.94 23.66
C PHE A 38 -3.80 0.56 24.29
N SER A 39 -4.90 0.39 25.02
CA SER A 39 -5.49 -0.93 25.30
C SER A 39 -6.69 -1.19 24.39
N GLU A 40 -7.10 -2.45 24.24
CA GLU A 40 -8.34 -2.79 23.52
C GLU A 40 -9.57 -2.06 24.10
N ARG A 41 -9.57 -1.84 25.42
CA ARG A 41 -10.62 -1.06 26.10
C ARG A 41 -10.64 0.40 25.65
N ASP A 42 -9.48 1.01 25.41
CA ASP A 42 -9.38 2.39 24.94
C ASP A 42 -9.90 2.50 23.50
N VAL A 43 -9.59 1.51 22.65
CA VAL A 43 -10.12 1.42 21.28
C VAL A 43 -11.66 1.36 21.31
N HIS A 44 -12.26 0.48 22.10
CA HIS A 44 -13.73 0.39 22.19
C HIS A 44 -14.38 1.65 22.78
N LYS A 45 -13.73 2.31 23.75
CA LYS A 45 -14.23 3.57 24.33
C LYS A 45 -14.21 4.71 23.32
N GLN A 46 -13.11 4.84 22.56
CA GLN A 46 -12.92 5.94 21.62
C GLN A 46 -13.68 5.71 20.30
N PHE A 47 -13.85 4.46 19.89
CA PHE A 47 -14.50 4.07 18.65
C PHE A 47 -15.66 3.10 18.91
N SER A 48 -16.78 3.62 19.42
CA SER A 48 -17.96 2.85 19.85
C SER A 48 -18.63 1.99 18.76
N HIS A 49 -18.31 2.22 17.48
CA HIS A 49 -18.80 1.46 16.33
C HIS A 49 -17.91 0.26 15.97
N VAL A 50 -16.79 0.06 16.68
CA VAL A 50 -15.88 -1.07 16.55
C VAL A 50 -16.43 -2.26 17.32
N ILE A 51 -16.61 -3.39 16.62
CA ILE A 51 -17.15 -4.64 17.18
C ILE A 51 -16.08 -5.69 17.48
N GLU A 52 -14.92 -5.55 16.87
CA GLU A 52 -13.83 -6.52 16.94
C GLU A 52 -12.51 -5.77 16.85
N VAL A 53 -11.57 -6.10 17.74
CA VAL A 53 -10.20 -5.59 17.74
C VAL A 53 -9.27 -6.77 17.51
N GLN A 54 -8.50 -6.72 16.43
CA GLN A 54 -7.41 -7.65 16.18
C GLN A 54 -6.11 -7.03 16.70
N THR A 55 -5.51 -7.66 17.70
CA THR A 55 -4.24 -7.20 18.27
C THR A 55 -3.07 -7.90 17.59
N LEU A 56 -2.07 -7.13 17.14
CA LEU A 56 -0.83 -7.60 16.54
C LEU A 56 0.35 -7.18 17.44
N ASP A 57 1.18 -8.12 17.87
CA ASP A 57 2.41 -7.80 18.61
C ASP A 57 3.53 -7.43 17.62
N ALA A 58 4.02 -6.21 17.72
CA ALA A 58 5.13 -5.68 16.93
C ALA A 58 6.36 -5.39 17.80
N GLY A 59 6.46 -5.99 18.99
CA GLY A 59 7.62 -5.87 19.87
C GLY A 59 8.93 -6.18 19.13
N ASN A 60 9.91 -5.28 19.27
CA ASN A 60 11.20 -5.32 18.57
C ASN A 60 11.13 -5.19 17.04
N LEU A 61 9.97 -4.89 16.47
CA LEU A 61 9.80 -4.58 15.04
C LEU A 61 9.67 -3.07 14.83
N VAL A 62 9.85 -2.67 13.58
CA VAL A 62 9.56 -1.30 13.11
C VAL A 62 8.16 -1.28 12.51
N VAL A 63 7.38 -0.26 12.86
CA VAL A 63 6.09 0.06 12.24
C VAL A 63 6.27 1.39 11.52
N ALA A 64 6.06 1.41 10.21
CA ALA A 64 6.26 2.59 9.38
C ALA A 64 5.10 2.77 8.39
N PRO A 65 4.95 3.96 7.79
CA PRO A 65 4.13 4.11 6.59
C PRO A 65 4.53 3.10 5.53
N GLY A 66 3.55 2.61 4.77
CA GLY A 66 3.80 1.72 3.65
C GLY A 66 4.77 2.35 2.64
N LEU A 67 5.73 1.56 2.15
CA LEU A 67 6.73 2.07 1.22
C LEU A 67 6.12 2.35 -0.15
N VAL A 68 6.72 3.30 -0.87
CA VAL A 68 6.35 3.68 -2.22
C VAL A 68 7.52 3.45 -3.17
N ASP A 69 7.34 2.59 -4.17
CA ASP A 69 8.31 2.40 -5.26
C ASP A 69 7.92 3.26 -6.45
N MET A 70 8.83 4.12 -6.91
CA MET A 70 8.58 5.03 -8.03
C MET A 70 9.02 4.44 -9.39
N ARG A 71 9.59 3.22 -9.44
CA ARG A 71 10.19 2.64 -10.64
C ARG A 71 9.99 1.12 -10.74
N ALA A 72 8.74 0.70 -10.96
CA ALA A 72 8.41 -0.71 -11.14
C ALA A 72 8.15 -1.06 -12.62
N HIS A 73 8.76 -2.15 -13.09
CA HIS A 73 8.41 -2.78 -14.37
C HIS A 73 7.39 -3.87 -14.10
N MET A 74 6.21 -3.79 -14.72
CA MET A 74 5.10 -4.72 -14.43
C MET A 74 4.82 -5.73 -15.53
N GLY A 75 5.48 -5.60 -16.69
CA GLY A 75 5.33 -6.50 -17.84
C GLY A 75 3.98 -6.41 -18.57
N GLU A 76 2.91 -6.07 -17.87
CA GLU A 76 1.53 -6.07 -18.39
C GLU A 76 1.06 -4.63 -18.74
N PRO A 77 0.60 -4.37 -19.98
CA PRO A 77 0.40 -5.34 -21.07
C PRO A 77 1.66 -5.67 -21.89
N GLY A 78 1.67 -6.85 -22.51
CA GLY A 78 2.55 -7.19 -23.64
C GLY A 78 3.69 -8.16 -23.31
N HIS A 79 4.15 -8.14 -22.06
CA HIS A 79 5.19 -9.01 -21.52
C HIS A 79 4.66 -9.81 -20.32
N ASP A 80 3.37 -10.16 -20.34
CA ASP A 80 2.65 -10.82 -19.25
C ASP A 80 3.25 -12.19 -18.85
N SER A 81 4.04 -12.81 -19.73
CA SER A 81 4.77 -14.05 -19.44
C SER A 81 6.02 -13.84 -18.58
N GLU A 82 6.56 -12.63 -18.55
CA GLU A 82 7.74 -12.26 -17.76
C GLU A 82 7.33 -11.74 -16.39
N GLU A 83 6.32 -10.87 -16.35
CA GLU A 83 5.73 -10.32 -15.14
C GLU A 83 4.29 -9.88 -15.42
N SER A 84 3.43 -9.90 -14.40
CA SER A 84 2.05 -9.39 -14.47
C SER A 84 1.78 -8.41 -13.34
N ILE A 85 0.79 -7.52 -13.53
CA ILE A 85 0.42 -6.55 -12.49
C ILE A 85 0.00 -7.27 -11.20
N ALA A 86 -0.70 -8.41 -11.32
CA ALA A 86 -1.16 -9.16 -10.17
C ALA A 86 0.00 -9.74 -9.33
N HIS A 87 0.96 -10.40 -9.98
CA HIS A 87 2.11 -10.97 -9.30
C HIS A 87 3.06 -9.89 -8.78
N GLY A 88 3.38 -8.86 -9.59
CA GLY A 88 4.20 -7.73 -9.16
C GLY A 88 3.62 -6.99 -7.95
N ALA A 89 2.30 -6.79 -7.91
CA ALA A 89 1.64 -6.16 -6.76
C ALA A 89 1.68 -7.04 -5.49
N GLU A 90 1.57 -8.37 -5.62
CA GLU A 90 1.72 -9.29 -4.50
C GLU A 90 3.15 -9.25 -3.92
N VAL A 91 4.16 -9.30 -4.81
CA VAL A 91 5.58 -9.25 -4.43
C VAL A 91 5.90 -7.91 -3.75
N ALA A 92 5.35 -6.80 -4.25
CA ALA A 92 5.52 -5.48 -3.65
C ALA A 92 5.08 -5.46 -2.17
N VAL A 93 3.89 -6.02 -1.86
CA VAL A 93 3.39 -6.10 -0.47
C VAL A 93 4.33 -6.92 0.42
N ARG A 94 4.88 -8.03 -0.09
CA ARG A 94 5.85 -8.85 0.65
C ARG A 94 7.15 -8.10 0.93
N GLY A 95 7.52 -7.15 0.07
CA GLY A 95 8.66 -6.24 0.26
C GLY A 95 8.37 -5.03 1.17
N GLY A 96 7.13 -4.86 1.64
CA GLY A 96 6.71 -3.73 2.45
C GLY A 96 6.21 -2.51 1.66
N PHE A 97 6.05 -2.65 0.34
CA PHE A 97 5.48 -1.61 -0.52
C PHE A 97 3.96 -1.71 -0.56
N THR A 98 3.28 -0.61 -0.27
CA THR A 98 1.82 -0.51 -0.42
C THR A 98 1.43 0.16 -1.73
N THR A 99 2.37 0.85 -2.37
CA THR A 99 2.15 1.62 -3.59
C THR A 99 3.37 1.51 -4.51
N VAL A 100 3.13 1.33 -5.80
CA VAL A 100 4.18 1.20 -6.81
C VAL A 100 3.79 1.95 -8.08
N ALA A 101 4.77 2.54 -8.76
CA ALA A 101 4.57 3.28 -10.00
C ALA A 101 5.06 2.46 -11.20
N CYS A 102 4.12 2.03 -12.05
CA CYS A 102 4.38 1.22 -13.24
C CYS A 102 4.96 2.11 -14.36
N LEU A 103 6.14 1.76 -14.86
CA LEU A 103 6.80 2.47 -15.94
C LEU A 103 6.04 2.32 -17.28
N PRO A 104 6.17 3.29 -18.21
CA PRO A 104 5.41 3.29 -19.46
C PRO A 104 5.92 2.29 -20.50
N ASP A 105 6.80 1.37 -20.13
CA ASP A 105 7.60 0.58 -21.05
C ASP A 105 6.98 -0.76 -21.48
N THR A 106 5.67 -0.90 -21.25
CA THR A 106 4.82 -1.99 -21.70
C THR A 106 4.63 -2.01 -23.22
N GLU A 107 3.97 -3.06 -23.73
CA GLU A 107 3.58 -3.17 -25.15
C GLU A 107 2.08 -3.47 -25.29
N PRO A 108 1.26 -2.51 -25.77
CA PRO A 108 1.62 -1.16 -26.20
C PRO A 108 2.10 -0.27 -25.04
N ALA A 109 2.83 0.79 -25.38
CA ALA A 109 3.31 1.78 -24.41
C ALA A 109 2.14 2.44 -23.65
N LEU A 110 2.36 2.80 -22.38
CA LEU A 110 1.39 3.56 -21.60
C LEU A 110 1.38 5.04 -22.02
N ASP A 111 0.82 5.37 -23.17
CA ASP A 111 0.85 6.74 -23.73
C ASP A 111 -0.54 7.41 -23.87
N ASN A 112 -1.59 6.72 -23.41
CA ASN A 112 -2.96 7.16 -23.53
C ASN A 112 -3.82 6.74 -22.34
N VAL A 113 -5.01 7.35 -22.24
CA VAL A 113 -5.94 7.14 -21.11
C VAL A 113 -6.40 5.68 -21.01
N ALA A 114 -6.62 4.99 -22.12
CA ALA A 114 -7.10 3.62 -22.10
C ALA A 114 -6.05 2.68 -21.49
N ALA A 115 -4.77 2.84 -21.87
CA ALA A 115 -3.66 2.08 -21.31
C ALA A 115 -3.47 2.37 -19.81
N ALA A 116 -3.53 3.64 -19.40
CA ALA A 116 -3.44 4.00 -17.98
C ALA A 116 -4.60 3.40 -17.15
N LEU A 117 -5.84 3.48 -17.66
CA LEU A 117 -7.00 2.89 -16.98
C LEU A 117 -6.95 1.36 -16.95
N PHE A 118 -6.31 0.72 -17.93
CA PHE A 118 -6.08 -0.72 -17.90
C PHE A 118 -5.21 -1.10 -16.69
N VAL A 119 -4.05 -0.47 -16.52
CA VAL A 119 -3.16 -0.73 -15.37
C VAL A 119 -3.90 -0.55 -14.04
N LYS A 120 -4.64 0.56 -13.90
CA LYS A 120 -5.40 0.84 -12.67
C LYS A 120 -6.45 -0.25 -12.37
N ARG A 121 -7.19 -0.71 -13.39
CA ARG A 121 -8.19 -1.78 -13.22
C ARG A 121 -7.54 -3.11 -12.88
N GLN A 122 -6.39 -3.42 -13.44
CA GLN A 122 -5.66 -4.65 -13.12
C GLN A 122 -5.15 -4.62 -11.68
N SER A 123 -4.67 -3.47 -11.19
CA SER A 123 -4.32 -3.27 -9.79
C SER A 123 -5.50 -3.48 -8.85
N GLU A 124 -6.65 -2.85 -9.14
CA GLU A 124 -7.87 -2.99 -8.35
C GLU A 124 -8.35 -4.45 -8.28
N LYS A 125 -8.23 -5.20 -9.38
CA LYS A 125 -8.54 -6.64 -9.41
C LYS A 125 -7.55 -7.49 -8.62
N ALA A 126 -6.26 -7.14 -8.65
CA ALA A 126 -5.22 -7.87 -7.94
C ALA A 126 -5.41 -7.79 -6.42
N GLY A 127 -5.81 -6.62 -5.90
CA GLY A 127 -6.13 -6.44 -4.49
C GLY A 127 -4.93 -6.48 -3.53
N PHE A 128 -3.72 -6.22 -4.04
CA PHE A 128 -2.48 -6.12 -3.26
C PHE A 128 -1.99 -4.66 -3.18
N ALA A 129 -0.74 -4.37 -3.53
CA ALA A 129 -0.23 -3.01 -3.61
C ALA A 129 -0.97 -2.21 -4.70
N GLU A 130 -1.16 -0.92 -4.47
CA GLU A 130 -1.71 -0.02 -5.47
C GLU A 130 -0.67 0.23 -6.58
N VAL A 131 -1.05 -0.06 -7.83
CA VAL A 131 -0.20 0.16 -8.99
C VAL A 131 -0.71 1.36 -9.76
N HIS A 132 0.10 2.42 -9.80
CA HIS A 132 -0.22 3.66 -10.50
C HIS A 132 0.59 3.73 -11.80
N PRO A 133 -0.04 3.98 -12.97
CA PRO A 133 0.70 4.10 -14.22
C PRO A 133 1.47 5.43 -14.28
N ILE A 134 2.72 5.38 -14.75
CA ILE A 134 3.45 6.53 -15.29
C ILE A 134 3.27 6.49 -16.80
N CYS A 135 2.75 7.57 -17.37
CA CYS A 135 2.54 7.63 -18.82
C CYS A 135 3.80 8.10 -19.56
N ALA A 136 3.98 7.61 -20.78
CA ALA A 136 5.03 8.06 -21.69
C ALA A 136 4.87 9.55 -22.00
N LEU A 137 6.00 10.25 -22.12
CA LEU A 137 6.01 11.67 -22.48
C LEU A 137 5.66 11.88 -23.95
N THR A 138 6.10 10.97 -24.83
CA THR A 138 5.85 10.99 -26.26
C THR A 138 5.03 9.78 -26.66
N LYS A 139 4.31 9.89 -27.78
CA LYS A 139 3.57 8.76 -28.37
C LYS A 139 4.52 7.59 -28.61
N ASN A 140 4.11 6.38 -28.24
CA ASN A 140 4.88 5.14 -28.35
C ASN A 140 6.29 5.15 -27.72
N ARG A 141 6.67 6.18 -26.96
CA ARG A 141 8.06 6.41 -26.49
C ARG A 141 9.07 6.76 -27.62
N GLU A 142 8.61 7.35 -28.72
CA GLU A 142 9.45 7.57 -29.92
C GLU A 142 10.38 8.82 -29.93
N GLY A 143 10.24 9.77 -28.98
CA GLY A 143 11.10 10.95 -28.88
C GLY A 143 10.60 12.20 -29.60
#